data_AF-A0A2A2F476-F1
#
_entry.id   AF-A0A2A2F476-F1
#
_cell.length_a   1.000
_cell.length_b   1.000
_cell.length_c   1.000
_cell.angle_alpha   90.00
_cell.angle_beta   90.00
_cell.angle_gamma   90.00
#
_symmetry.space_group_name_H-M   'P 1'
#
loop_
_entity.id
_entity.type
_entity.pdbx_description
1 polymer ?
#
loop_
_entity_poly.entity_id
_entity_poly.type
_entity_poly.pdbx_seq_one_letter_code
_entity_poly.pdbx_strand_id
1 'polypeptide(L)'
;MYRVSNSSITADLPKADKRNLLEGIEEILGLASYYRQLTKEEQQDGLSGVTGSSNISDDSLYDGETIDLDSFALLDNSPYAIRRFQSTLGNFFLKQGEFALTAAGDELAQGLDEIAGQYFEPIVSAVRDDEVSIELLDDLADAFTHQGIFTSTDNEHEHDTLQRILFGVVSWDERAQTVKLDEWPSTLDIPVREHYRYIGSDEQYANDLQDSVCSKIQYLRRAWCLAILRAHQILATTDDGSTLAYDKHDIDRFSPFRPLGRVYHLQGQLAHVLRAQLWGLSKHLEREAPEGVPREKLLNQIESAPIAAEIEASLQSSTTLKDDRLSQGAVTRELLVAGTVAPSQYDVTVPESTDVKSETLADLRRWLNSNMVGTWRPTTDDELNGRTLIEATENSRGAVESATTRPEAIDALGRLIGRSTVQLVAAIEQYQQLVEKNELLKRYVEQRFGDRQSSLVQTSRYIERLDQDISLATLARRLFDERVITIHDYVVQDRLGSGSISLVFGTGADAGEYSGGGDNMLFAAGGVARPSTGNLRYRDLRRLMRDAGLLRYQSDTGLWVPTVDGEAVINRFRGEYS
;
A
#
# COMPACT_ATOMS: atom_id res chain seq x y z
N MET A 1 -1.23 21.93 -18.61
CA MET A 1 -1.50 23.03 -17.65
C MET A 1 -0.58 24.24 -17.83
N TYR A 2 0.75 24.08 -17.74
CA TYR A 2 1.73 25.18 -17.90
C TYR A 2 1.51 25.99 -19.19
N ARG A 3 1.53 25.30 -20.35
CA ARG A 3 1.30 25.91 -21.67
C ARG A 3 -0.10 26.54 -21.79
N VAL A 4 -1.15 25.89 -21.29
CA VAL A 4 -2.52 26.45 -21.26
C VAL A 4 -2.59 27.76 -20.46
N SER A 5 -1.71 27.93 -19.47
CA SER A 5 -1.68 29.11 -18.61
C SER A 5 -0.81 30.23 -19.17
N ASN A 6 0.27 29.89 -19.87
CA ASN A 6 1.34 30.83 -20.24
C ASN A 6 1.54 31.02 -21.75
N SER A 7 0.98 30.17 -22.61
CA SER A 7 1.16 30.27 -24.07
C SER A 7 0.34 31.41 -24.66
N SER A 8 0.88 32.11 -25.65
CA SER A 8 0.23 33.24 -26.31
C SER A 8 -1.11 32.90 -26.97
N ILE A 9 -1.33 31.63 -27.34
CA ILE A 9 -2.58 31.19 -28.00
C ILE A 9 -3.72 30.81 -27.03
N THR A 10 -3.42 30.71 -25.72
CA THR A 10 -4.37 30.27 -24.68
C THR A 10 -4.36 31.14 -23.42
N ALA A 11 -3.37 32.02 -23.23
CA ALA A 11 -3.20 32.84 -22.05
C ALA A 11 -4.42 33.73 -21.74
N ASP A 12 -5.06 34.28 -22.77
CA ASP A 12 -6.21 35.19 -22.64
C ASP A 12 -7.56 34.46 -22.48
N LEU A 13 -7.58 33.13 -22.56
CA LEU A 13 -8.82 32.37 -22.42
C LEU A 13 -9.42 32.51 -21.01
N PRO A 14 -10.76 32.67 -20.90
CA PRO A 14 -11.48 32.53 -19.65
C PRO A 14 -11.14 31.22 -18.93
N LYS A 15 -11.26 31.24 -17.59
CA LYS A 15 -10.95 30.06 -16.77
C LYS A 15 -11.79 28.83 -17.13
N ALA A 16 -13.05 29.03 -17.56
CA ALA A 16 -13.91 27.93 -18.02
C ALA A 16 -13.35 27.29 -19.30
N ASP A 17 -13.00 28.11 -20.28
CA ASP A 17 -12.47 27.63 -21.56
C ASP A 17 -11.10 26.95 -21.40
N LYS A 18 -10.27 27.43 -20.47
CA LYS A 18 -9.03 26.74 -20.08
C LYS A 18 -9.27 25.37 -19.46
N ARG A 19 -10.39 25.18 -18.75
CA ARG A 19 -10.76 23.85 -18.20
C ARG A 19 -11.23 22.93 -19.31
N ASN A 20 -12.13 23.38 -20.19
CA ASN A 20 -12.57 22.59 -21.34
C ASN A 20 -11.39 22.17 -22.23
N LEU A 21 -10.45 23.09 -22.48
CA LEU A 21 -9.23 22.78 -23.23
C LEU A 21 -8.38 21.71 -22.53
N LEU A 22 -8.27 21.76 -21.20
CA LEU A 22 -7.56 20.72 -20.47
C LEU A 22 -8.26 19.36 -20.53
N GLU A 23 -9.60 19.35 -20.52
CA GLU A 23 -10.40 18.12 -20.66
C GLU A 23 -10.16 17.48 -22.04
N GLY A 24 -10.24 18.25 -23.12
CA GLY A 24 -9.94 17.74 -24.47
C GLY A 24 -8.48 17.30 -24.65
N ILE A 25 -7.52 17.97 -24.02
CA ILE A 25 -6.12 17.49 -23.99
C ILE A 25 -6.04 16.12 -23.29
N GLU A 26 -6.72 15.92 -22.16
CA GLU A 26 -6.74 14.63 -21.46
C GLU A 26 -7.38 13.52 -22.32
N GLU A 27 -8.42 13.84 -23.08
CA GLU A 27 -9.08 12.91 -24.02
C GLU A 27 -8.13 12.46 -25.14
N ILE A 28 -7.48 13.40 -25.81
CA ILE A 28 -6.48 13.11 -26.86
C ILE A 28 -5.33 12.26 -26.31
N LEU A 29 -4.83 12.55 -25.10
CA LEU A 29 -3.79 11.74 -24.45
C LEU A 29 -4.27 10.31 -24.12
N GLY A 30 -5.53 10.16 -23.73
CA GLY A 30 -6.17 8.86 -23.52
C GLY A 30 -6.24 8.05 -24.82
N LEU A 31 -6.67 8.68 -25.92
CA LEU A 31 -6.74 8.08 -27.25
C LEU A 31 -5.35 7.68 -27.76
N ALA A 32 -4.36 8.58 -27.69
CA ALA A 32 -2.99 8.28 -28.11
C ALA A 32 -2.40 7.11 -27.31
N SER A 33 -2.67 7.04 -26.01
CA SER A 33 -2.16 5.97 -25.14
C SER A 33 -2.76 4.61 -25.49
N TYR A 34 -4.05 4.56 -25.83
CA TYR A 34 -4.68 3.33 -26.31
C TYR A 34 -4.20 2.94 -27.71
N TYR A 35 -4.06 3.92 -28.61
CA TYR A 35 -3.53 3.69 -29.96
C TYR A 35 -2.11 3.09 -29.94
N ARG A 36 -1.23 3.61 -29.08
CA ARG A 36 0.11 3.04 -28.87
C ARG A 36 0.05 1.57 -28.43
N GLN A 37 -0.87 1.22 -27.54
CA GLN A 37 -1.02 -0.15 -27.07
C GLN A 37 -1.41 -1.09 -28.22
N LEU A 38 -2.38 -0.69 -29.03
CA LEU A 38 -2.84 -1.46 -30.20
C LEU A 38 -1.71 -1.69 -31.21
N THR A 39 -0.89 -0.66 -31.45
CA THR A 39 0.13 -0.68 -32.50
C THR A 39 1.46 -1.29 -32.05
N LYS A 40 1.84 -1.19 -30.77
CA LYS A 40 3.14 -1.62 -30.25
C LYS A 40 3.11 -2.86 -29.34
N GLU A 41 1.93 -3.44 -29.09
CA GLU A 41 1.73 -4.59 -28.18
C GLU A 41 2.33 -4.36 -26.76
N GLU A 42 2.47 -3.10 -26.33
CA GLU A 42 3.03 -2.73 -25.02
C GLU A 42 2.03 -3.04 -23.88
N GLN A 43 2.55 -3.31 -22.66
CA GLN A 43 1.82 -3.93 -21.53
C GLN A 43 0.38 -3.45 -21.28
N GLN A 44 -0.57 -4.40 -21.22
CA GLN A 44 -2.00 -4.16 -20.93
C GLN A 44 -2.29 -3.49 -19.57
N ASP A 45 -1.42 -3.64 -18.57
CA ASP A 45 -1.65 -3.18 -17.19
C ASP A 45 -1.51 -1.64 -16.99
N GLY A 46 -1.00 -0.91 -17.98
CA GLY A 46 -0.78 0.55 -17.89
C GLY A 46 -2.06 1.40 -17.87
N LEU A 47 -3.19 0.83 -18.31
CA LEU A 47 -4.39 1.58 -18.69
C LEU A 47 -5.48 1.66 -17.64
N SER A 48 -5.38 0.89 -16.55
CA SER A 48 -6.37 0.85 -15.45
C SER A 48 -6.61 2.20 -14.74
N GLY A 49 -5.90 3.27 -15.13
CA GLY A 49 -6.01 4.61 -14.56
C GLY A 49 -6.66 5.70 -15.42
N VAL A 50 -6.74 5.56 -16.75
CA VAL A 50 -7.12 6.66 -17.66
C VAL A 50 -8.18 6.25 -18.68
N THR A 51 -8.00 5.11 -19.33
CA THR A 51 -8.94 4.58 -20.33
C THR A 51 -9.90 3.63 -19.65
N GLY A 52 -11.16 4.04 -19.51
CA GLY A 52 -12.23 3.17 -19.05
C GLY A 52 -12.35 1.96 -19.96
N SER A 53 -12.03 0.76 -19.45
CA SER A 53 -11.99 -0.50 -20.21
C SER A 53 -13.35 -0.97 -20.75
N SER A 54 -14.42 -0.18 -20.63
CA SER A 54 -15.77 -0.57 -21.04
C SER A 54 -16.32 0.16 -22.27
N ASN A 55 -15.68 1.23 -22.76
CA ASN A 55 -16.11 1.95 -23.97
C ASN A 55 -15.04 2.01 -25.09
N ILE A 56 -13.78 1.65 -24.80
CA ILE A 56 -12.66 1.71 -25.76
C ILE A 56 -12.45 0.34 -26.45
N SER A 57 -13.38 -0.59 -26.29
CA SER A 57 -13.30 -1.93 -26.90
C SER A 57 -13.73 -1.98 -28.36
N ASP A 58 -14.03 -0.83 -28.98
CA ASP A 58 -14.38 -0.77 -30.39
C ASP A 58 -13.14 -0.34 -31.18
N ASP A 59 -12.33 -1.31 -31.59
CA ASP A 59 -11.15 -1.10 -32.44
C ASP A 59 -11.52 -0.33 -33.73
N SER A 60 -12.81 -0.31 -34.10
CA SER A 60 -13.36 0.45 -35.22
C SER A 60 -13.26 1.97 -35.09
N LEU A 61 -12.97 2.51 -33.88
CA LEU A 61 -12.71 3.94 -33.67
C LEU A 61 -11.49 4.44 -34.49
N TYR A 62 -10.52 3.54 -34.76
CA TYR A 62 -9.28 3.85 -35.46
C TYR A 62 -9.31 3.48 -36.95
N ASP A 63 -10.46 3.05 -37.49
CA ASP A 63 -10.60 2.65 -38.90
C ASP A 63 -10.70 3.86 -39.86
N GLY A 64 -10.96 5.06 -39.33
CA GLY A 64 -11.04 6.32 -40.09
C GLY A 64 -9.73 7.12 -40.11
N GLU A 65 -9.69 8.22 -40.89
CA GLU A 65 -8.54 9.15 -40.90
C GLU A 65 -8.55 10.11 -39.69
N THR A 66 -9.72 10.34 -39.11
CA THR A 66 -9.97 11.25 -37.99
C THR A 66 -10.98 10.66 -37.01
N ILE A 67 -10.89 11.11 -35.75
CA ILE A 67 -11.76 10.73 -34.64
C ILE A 67 -12.49 11.99 -34.15
N ASP A 68 -13.82 11.92 -34.13
CA ASP A 68 -14.70 12.92 -33.52
C ASP A 68 -14.58 12.84 -31.98
N LEU A 69 -14.13 13.92 -31.33
CA LEU A 69 -13.97 13.95 -29.88
C LEU A 69 -15.32 13.90 -29.15
N ASP A 70 -16.42 14.40 -29.73
CA ASP A 70 -17.76 14.27 -29.12
C ASP A 70 -18.24 12.81 -29.07
N SER A 71 -17.69 11.95 -29.94
CA SER A 71 -17.97 10.51 -29.94
C SER A 71 -17.25 9.77 -28.80
N PHE A 72 -16.29 10.43 -28.16
CA PHE A 72 -15.43 9.89 -27.12
C PHE A 72 -15.53 10.71 -25.84
N ALA A 73 -16.01 10.08 -24.76
CA ALA A 73 -15.90 10.66 -23.43
C ALA A 73 -15.11 9.73 -22.53
N LEU A 74 -14.17 10.29 -21.76
CA LEU A 74 -13.57 9.58 -20.64
C LEU A 74 -14.68 9.23 -19.63
N LEU A 75 -14.69 8.01 -19.08
CA LEU A 75 -15.71 7.59 -18.12
C LEU A 75 -15.83 8.59 -16.96
N ASP A 76 -17.05 8.94 -16.55
CA ASP A 76 -17.38 9.88 -15.46
C ASP A 76 -16.83 9.45 -14.07
N ASN A 77 -16.37 8.20 -13.94
CA ASN A 77 -15.68 7.65 -12.76
C ASN A 77 -14.16 7.51 -12.93
N SER A 78 -13.62 7.96 -14.06
CA SER A 78 -12.20 8.26 -14.27
C SER A 78 -12.01 9.71 -13.80
N PRO A 79 -11.69 9.96 -12.53
CA PRO A 79 -11.39 11.32 -12.11
C PRO A 79 -10.25 11.81 -13.00
N TYR A 80 -10.53 12.88 -13.75
CA TYR A 80 -9.57 13.69 -14.51
C TYR A 80 -8.19 13.61 -13.88
N ALA A 81 -7.13 13.54 -14.68
CA ALA A 81 -5.77 13.48 -14.15
C ALA A 81 -5.58 14.66 -13.16
N ILE A 82 -6.10 15.84 -13.52
CA ILE A 82 -6.20 17.05 -12.68
C ILE A 82 -6.85 16.81 -11.30
N ARG A 83 -7.91 15.98 -11.19
CA ARG A 83 -8.59 15.69 -9.90
C ARG A 83 -7.92 14.59 -9.07
N ARG A 84 -7.12 13.70 -9.67
CA ARG A 84 -6.36 12.64 -8.98
C ARG A 84 -4.95 13.05 -8.57
N PHE A 85 -4.37 14.10 -9.18
CA PHE A 85 -3.04 14.59 -8.83
C PHE A 85 -2.91 15.14 -7.40
N GLN A 86 -3.99 15.34 -6.63
CA GLN A 86 -3.91 15.66 -5.20
C GLN A 86 -3.51 14.46 -4.31
N SER A 87 -2.58 13.62 -4.77
CA SER A 87 -1.72 12.86 -3.87
C SER A 87 -0.64 13.78 -3.30
N THR A 88 0.08 13.37 -2.25
CA THR A 88 1.26 14.11 -1.76
C THR A 88 2.26 14.40 -2.87
N LEU A 89 2.32 13.56 -3.92
CA LEU A 89 3.18 13.80 -5.09
C LEU A 89 2.73 15.01 -5.91
N GLY A 90 1.43 15.19 -6.20
CA GLY A 90 1.01 16.35 -6.98
C GLY A 90 0.96 17.67 -6.22
N ASN A 91 0.99 17.63 -4.88
CA ASN A 91 1.35 18.81 -4.09
C ASN A 91 2.78 19.29 -4.41
N PHE A 92 3.71 18.40 -4.77
CA PHE A 92 5.05 18.82 -5.20
C PHE A 92 5.08 19.40 -6.61
N PHE A 93 4.04 19.23 -7.44
CA PHE A 93 3.96 19.81 -8.79
C PHE A 93 3.08 21.07 -8.85
N LEU A 94 2.02 21.13 -8.04
CA LEU A 94 0.99 22.17 -8.09
C LEU A 94 0.96 23.00 -6.80
N LYS A 95 0.90 24.33 -6.95
CA LYS A 95 0.59 25.28 -5.88
C LYS A 95 -0.94 25.31 -5.62
N GLN A 96 -1.37 25.94 -4.53
CA GLN A 96 -2.81 26.16 -4.27
C GLN A 96 -3.47 26.90 -5.46
N GLY A 97 -4.44 26.25 -6.11
CA GLY A 97 -5.10 26.73 -7.33
C GLY A 97 -4.95 25.75 -8.51
N GLU A 98 -5.83 25.82 -9.50
CA GLU A 98 -5.87 24.83 -10.61
C GLU A 98 -4.76 24.99 -11.66
N PHE A 99 -3.99 26.09 -11.63
CA PHE A 99 -3.09 26.47 -12.74
C PHE A 99 -1.69 26.94 -12.30
N ALA A 100 -1.37 26.92 -11.01
CA ALA A 100 -0.08 27.38 -10.52
C ALA A 100 0.84 26.19 -10.27
N LEU A 101 2.05 26.20 -10.83
CA LEU A 101 3.06 25.17 -10.61
C LEU A 101 4.00 25.55 -9.46
N THR A 102 4.50 24.55 -8.75
CA THR A 102 5.68 24.70 -7.89
C THR A 102 6.94 24.87 -8.76
N ALA A 103 8.10 25.21 -8.18
CA ALA A 103 9.33 25.24 -8.97
C ALA A 103 9.70 23.83 -9.48
N ALA A 104 9.47 22.80 -8.67
CA ALA A 104 9.62 21.40 -9.10
C ALA A 104 8.65 21.00 -10.23
N GLY A 105 7.42 21.49 -10.20
CA GLY A 105 6.44 21.27 -11.26
C GLY A 105 6.77 22.04 -12.53
N ASP A 106 7.38 23.22 -12.41
CA ASP A 106 7.84 24.02 -13.54
C ASP A 106 9.00 23.34 -14.28
N GLU A 107 9.98 22.79 -13.55
CA GLU A 107 11.08 22.00 -14.12
C GLU A 107 10.55 20.73 -14.82
N LEU A 108 9.60 20.01 -14.21
CA LEU A 108 8.93 18.87 -14.87
C LEU A 108 8.22 19.30 -16.15
N ALA A 109 7.51 20.42 -16.10
CA ALA A 109 6.80 20.94 -17.26
C ALA A 109 7.76 21.35 -18.38
N GLN A 110 8.93 21.91 -18.05
CA GLN A 110 9.97 22.24 -19.02
C GLN A 110 10.57 21.00 -19.67
N GLY A 111 10.84 19.94 -18.88
CA GLY A 111 11.33 18.66 -19.43
C GLY A 111 10.39 18.04 -20.46
N LEU A 112 9.10 17.97 -20.13
CA LEU A 112 8.11 17.49 -21.08
C LEU A 112 8.03 18.44 -22.30
N ASP A 113 8.13 19.74 -22.09
CA ASP A 113 8.03 20.74 -23.15
C ASP A 113 9.15 20.65 -24.20
N GLU A 114 10.34 20.17 -23.84
CA GLU A 114 11.45 19.96 -24.78
C GLU A 114 11.10 18.97 -25.90
N ILE A 115 10.24 18.00 -25.60
CA ILE A 115 9.85 16.91 -26.49
C ILE A 115 8.48 17.20 -27.11
N ALA A 116 7.61 17.70 -26.27
CA ALA A 116 6.18 17.69 -26.49
C ALA A 116 5.66 19.10 -26.87
N GLY A 117 6.46 20.15 -26.69
CA GLY A 117 6.08 21.54 -26.96
C GLY A 117 5.68 21.81 -28.41
N GLN A 118 6.27 21.10 -29.39
CA GLN A 118 5.95 21.27 -30.80
C GLN A 118 4.51 20.84 -31.16
N TYR A 119 3.92 19.93 -30.39
CA TYR A 119 2.55 19.45 -30.65
C TYR A 119 1.48 20.25 -29.89
N PHE A 120 1.86 21.24 -29.07
CA PHE A 120 0.89 22.00 -28.28
C PHE A 120 -0.13 22.75 -29.16
N GLU A 121 0.31 23.41 -30.23
CA GLU A 121 -0.63 24.11 -31.13
C GLU A 121 -1.52 23.14 -31.92
N PRO A 122 -1.00 22.05 -32.52
CA PRO A 122 -1.82 20.99 -33.11
C PRO A 122 -2.90 20.44 -32.16
N ILE A 123 -2.53 20.12 -30.91
CA ILE A 123 -3.48 19.62 -29.90
C ILE A 123 -4.56 20.68 -29.60
N VAL A 124 -4.17 21.96 -29.44
CA VAL A 124 -5.14 23.03 -29.19
C VAL A 124 -6.10 23.22 -30.36
N SER A 125 -5.64 23.03 -31.61
CA SER A 125 -6.54 23.04 -32.77
C SER A 125 -7.51 21.87 -32.72
N ALA A 126 -7.01 20.65 -32.53
CA ALA A 126 -7.82 19.44 -32.45
C ALA A 126 -8.95 19.55 -31.40
N VAL A 127 -8.64 20.08 -30.21
CA VAL A 127 -9.65 20.31 -29.16
C VAL A 127 -10.65 21.42 -29.51
N ARG A 128 -10.27 22.41 -30.33
CA ARG A 128 -11.19 23.48 -30.76
C ARG A 128 -12.07 23.06 -31.93
N ASP A 129 -11.55 22.17 -32.76
CA ASP A 129 -12.20 21.61 -33.93
C ASP A 129 -13.05 20.37 -33.57
N ASP A 130 -13.02 19.94 -32.30
CA ASP A 130 -13.65 18.71 -31.75
C ASP A 130 -13.28 17.44 -32.54
N GLU A 131 -12.08 17.40 -33.13
CA GLU A 131 -11.63 16.33 -34.03
C GLU A 131 -10.12 16.10 -33.92
N VAL A 132 -9.67 14.85 -33.87
CA VAL A 132 -8.24 14.47 -33.85
C VAL A 132 -7.89 13.48 -34.95
N SER A 133 -6.87 13.78 -35.75
CA SER A 133 -6.39 12.88 -36.82
C SER A 133 -5.59 11.70 -36.27
N ILE A 134 -5.64 10.55 -36.94
CA ILE A 134 -4.78 9.40 -36.62
C ILE A 134 -3.29 9.73 -36.75
N GLU A 135 -2.90 10.56 -37.73
CA GLU A 135 -1.51 11.02 -37.90
C GLU A 135 -1.01 11.75 -36.64
N LEU A 136 -1.80 12.69 -36.13
CA LEU A 136 -1.49 13.36 -34.86
C LEU A 136 -1.46 12.37 -33.69
N LEU A 137 -2.34 11.37 -33.64
CA LEU A 137 -2.28 10.35 -32.57
C LEU A 137 -1.02 9.48 -32.65
N ASP A 138 -0.51 9.18 -33.85
CA ASP A 138 0.75 8.45 -34.05
C ASP A 138 1.96 9.28 -33.58
N ASP A 139 1.99 10.57 -33.94
CA ASP A 139 3.00 11.51 -33.47
C ASP A 139 2.99 11.65 -31.93
N LEU A 140 1.80 11.76 -31.35
CA LEU A 140 1.60 11.84 -29.91
C LEU A 140 1.84 10.49 -29.21
N ALA A 141 1.66 9.37 -29.92
CA ALA A 141 1.87 8.02 -29.40
C ALA A 141 3.27 7.92 -28.79
N ASP A 142 4.26 8.52 -29.45
CA ASP A 142 5.65 8.50 -29.01
C ASP A 142 6.04 9.65 -28.08
N ALA A 143 5.52 10.85 -28.31
CA ALA A 143 5.93 12.03 -27.55
C ALA A 143 5.18 12.24 -26.22
N PHE A 144 3.92 11.76 -26.12
CA PHE A 144 2.99 12.23 -25.09
C PHE A 144 2.18 11.13 -24.40
N THR A 145 2.23 9.90 -24.88
CA THR A 145 1.45 8.85 -24.22
C THR A 145 1.98 8.56 -22.84
N HIS A 146 1.07 8.21 -21.94
CA HIS A 146 1.46 7.81 -20.61
C HIS A 146 2.45 6.64 -20.66
N GLN A 147 2.34 5.73 -21.64
CA GLN A 147 3.29 4.64 -21.81
C GLN A 147 4.60 5.12 -22.46
N GLY A 148 4.54 5.92 -23.52
CA GLY A 148 5.70 6.43 -24.25
C GLY A 148 6.60 7.33 -23.44
N ILE A 149 6.03 8.16 -22.58
CA ILE A 149 6.79 8.93 -21.60
C ILE A 149 7.67 7.99 -20.76
N PHE A 150 7.18 6.80 -20.40
CA PHE A 150 7.87 5.88 -19.51
C PHE A 150 8.69 4.79 -20.20
N THR A 151 8.45 4.53 -21.49
CA THR A 151 9.16 3.51 -22.27
C THR A 151 10.17 4.09 -23.25
N SER A 152 10.04 5.36 -23.64
CA SER A 152 11.00 6.05 -24.50
C SER A 152 12.25 6.50 -23.73
N THR A 153 13.40 6.35 -24.39
CA THR A 153 14.69 6.90 -23.92
C THR A 153 14.80 8.41 -24.12
N ASP A 154 13.85 9.03 -24.83
CA ASP A 154 13.93 10.46 -25.17
C ASP A 154 13.53 11.38 -24.01
N ASN A 155 13.01 10.83 -22.89
CA ASN A 155 12.48 11.59 -21.74
C ASN A 155 13.43 11.69 -20.54
N GLU A 156 14.76 11.66 -20.75
CA GLU A 156 15.75 11.62 -19.65
C GLU A 156 15.55 12.72 -18.61
N HIS A 157 15.25 13.96 -19.03
CA HIS A 157 15.06 15.08 -18.10
C HIS A 157 13.78 14.95 -17.27
N GLU A 158 12.70 14.44 -17.85
CA GLU A 158 11.46 14.17 -17.14
C GLU A 158 11.65 13.04 -16.13
N HIS A 159 12.29 11.94 -16.54
CA HIS A 159 12.60 10.81 -15.67
C HIS A 159 13.46 11.26 -14.48
N ASP A 160 14.55 11.98 -14.72
CA ASP A 160 15.40 12.50 -13.66
C ASP A 160 14.61 13.38 -12.67
N THR A 161 13.74 14.26 -13.18
CA THR A 161 12.86 15.10 -12.36
C THR A 161 11.91 14.27 -11.50
N LEU A 162 11.23 13.28 -12.10
CA LEU A 162 10.32 12.38 -11.39
C LEU A 162 11.06 11.54 -10.35
N GLN A 163 12.26 11.05 -10.66
CA GLN A 163 13.11 10.31 -9.74
C GLN A 163 13.51 11.19 -8.54
N ARG A 164 14.01 12.42 -8.76
CA ARG A 164 14.36 13.36 -7.68
C ARG A 164 13.16 13.63 -6.77
N ILE A 165 11.99 13.85 -7.35
CA ILE A 165 10.74 14.05 -6.58
C ILE A 165 10.36 12.79 -5.82
N LEU A 166 10.36 11.62 -6.45
CA LEU A 166 10.02 10.34 -5.83
C LEU A 166 10.92 10.04 -4.63
N PHE A 167 12.22 10.29 -4.74
CA PHE A 167 13.16 10.12 -3.63
C PHE A 167 13.26 11.34 -2.71
N GLY A 168 12.43 12.37 -2.90
CA GLY A 168 12.38 13.51 -1.98
C GLY A 168 13.67 14.33 -1.96
N VAL A 169 14.33 14.45 -3.10
CA VAL A 169 15.46 15.36 -3.36
C VAL A 169 14.89 16.75 -3.65
N VAL A 170 14.23 17.30 -2.62
CA VAL A 170 13.48 18.55 -2.68
C VAL A 170 13.64 19.33 -1.38
N SER A 171 13.54 20.64 -1.49
CA SER A 171 13.55 21.54 -0.34
C SER A 171 12.54 22.67 -0.51
N TRP A 172 12.28 23.36 0.61
CA TRP A 172 11.38 24.51 0.63
C TRP A 172 12.14 25.78 0.23
N ASP A 173 11.62 26.50 -0.75
CA ASP A 173 12.09 27.82 -1.15
C ASP A 173 11.30 28.91 -0.41
N GLU A 174 11.95 29.54 0.57
CA GLU A 174 11.36 30.64 1.35
C GLU A 174 11.05 31.89 0.52
N ARG A 175 11.76 32.12 -0.60
CA ARG A 175 11.51 33.30 -1.44
C ARG A 175 10.29 33.09 -2.33
N ALA A 176 10.22 31.94 -2.99
CA ALA A 176 9.12 31.60 -3.89
C ALA A 176 7.92 30.96 -3.17
N GLN A 177 8.05 30.70 -1.86
CA GLN A 177 7.07 30.02 -1.01
C GLN A 177 6.56 28.73 -1.66
N THR A 178 7.51 27.88 -2.11
CA THR A 178 7.20 26.67 -2.87
C THR A 178 8.28 25.60 -2.77
N VAL A 179 8.01 24.42 -3.34
CA VAL A 179 8.99 23.33 -3.43
C VAL A 179 9.92 23.58 -4.61
N LYS A 180 11.22 23.46 -4.37
CA LYS A 180 12.25 23.38 -5.41
C LYS A 180 12.91 22.00 -5.44
N LEU A 181 13.42 21.62 -6.62
CA LEU A 181 14.25 20.44 -6.78
C LEU A 181 15.69 20.76 -6.39
N ASP A 182 16.31 19.81 -5.71
CA ASP A 182 17.74 19.88 -5.40
C ASP A 182 18.51 18.95 -6.35
N GLU A 183 19.83 19.14 -6.46
CA GLU A 183 20.70 18.23 -7.20
C GLU A 183 20.80 16.86 -6.50
N TRP A 184 21.05 15.81 -7.28
CA TRP A 184 21.31 14.48 -6.73
C TRP A 184 22.49 14.50 -5.76
N PRO A 185 22.31 14.03 -4.51
CA PRO A 185 23.44 13.83 -3.64
C PRO A 185 24.31 12.65 -4.12
N SER A 186 25.61 12.71 -3.86
CA SER A 186 26.54 11.60 -4.11
C SER A 186 26.19 10.35 -3.29
N THR A 187 25.49 10.51 -2.17
CA THR A 187 25.00 9.41 -1.34
C THR A 187 23.55 9.69 -0.92
N LEU A 188 22.68 8.70 -1.10
CA LEU A 188 21.26 8.84 -0.82
C LEU A 188 20.89 8.18 0.52
N ASP A 189 20.79 9.00 1.57
CA ASP A 189 20.49 8.52 2.93
C ASP A 189 18.98 8.38 3.21
N ILE A 190 18.64 7.63 4.27
CA ILE A 190 17.25 7.46 4.77
C ILE A 190 17.04 8.03 6.20
N PRO A 191 17.08 9.36 6.40
CA PRO A 191 16.93 9.98 7.72
C PRO A 191 15.47 10.01 8.23
N VAL A 192 14.79 8.86 8.24
CA VAL A 192 13.38 8.70 8.66
C VAL A 192 13.10 9.18 10.09
N ARG A 193 14.13 9.25 10.95
CA ARG A 193 14.04 9.78 12.31
C ARG A 193 13.71 11.26 12.36
N GLU A 194 14.03 12.04 11.33
CA GLU A 194 13.65 13.45 11.27
C GLU A 194 12.13 13.60 11.19
N HIS A 195 11.48 12.77 10.37
CA HIS A 195 10.02 12.72 10.32
C HIS A 195 9.41 12.30 11.67
N TYR A 196 10.03 11.36 12.38
CA TYR A 196 9.54 10.96 13.71
C TYR A 196 9.58 12.10 14.71
N ARG A 197 10.66 12.90 14.68
CA ARG A 197 10.79 14.07 15.55
C ARG A 197 9.73 15.11 15.23
N TYR A 198 9.49 15.37 13.95
CA TYR A 198 8.46 16.31 13.51
C TYR A 198 7.08 15.92 14.03
N ILE A 199 6.66 14.68 13.76
CA ILE A 199 5.35 14.17 14.20
C ILE A 199 5.24 14.16 15.73
N GLY A 200 6.33 13.87 16.44
CA GLY A 200 6.36 13.92 17.90
C GLY A 200 6.50 15.32 18.51
N SER A 201 6.43 16.38 17.71
CA SER A 201 6.54 17.78 18.14
C SER A 201 5.24 18.56 17.89
N ASP A 202 5.18 19.78 18.41
CA ASP A 202 4.07 20.72 18.15
C ASP A 202 4.29 21.58 16.89
N GLU A 203 5.36 21.31 16.12
CA GLU A 203 5.69 22.06 14.91
C GLU A 203 4.65 21.79 13.81
N GLN A 204 4.04 22.87 13.29
CA GLN A 204 3.08 22.83 12.19
C GLN A 204 3.21 24.11 11.36
N TYR A 205 3.02 24.01 10.06
CA TYR A 205 3.01 25.15 9.15
C TYR A 205 1.59 25.39 8.61
N ALA A 206 1.18 26.66 8.52
CA ALA A 206 -0.14 27.01 7.99
C ALA A 206 -0.33 26.65 6.51
N ASN A 207 0.77 26.50 5.77
CA ASN A 207 0.77 26.06 4.39
C ASN A 207 0.99 24.54 4.33
N ASP A 208 -0.05 23.78 3.94
CA ASP A 208 0.00 22.32 3.84
C ASP A 208 1.16 21.79 2.97
N LEU A 209 1.56 22.54 1.94
CA LEU A 209 2.68 22.16 1.08
C LEU A 209 4.01 22.33 1.82
N GLN A 210 4.18 23.45 2.54
CA GLN A 210 5.34 23.69 3.38
C GLN A 210 5.41 22.65 4.50
N ASP A 211 4.29 22.40 5.18
CA ASP A 211 4.16 21.38 6.23
C ASP A 211 4.58 19.99 5.72
N SER A 212 4.14 19.63 4.51
CA SER A 212 4.53 18.37 3.87
C SER A 212 6.05 18.26 3.65
N VAL A 213 6.71 19.32 3.18
CA VAL A 213 8.17 19.33 2.96
C VAL A 213 8.94 19.34 4.27
N CYS A 214 8.53 20.20 5.20
CA CYS A 214 9.19 20.40 6.50
C CYS A 214 8.99 19.21 7.42
N SER A 215 7.87 18.49 7.30
CA SER A 215 7.63 17.24 8.03
C SER A 215 8.61 16.11 7.67
N LYS A 216 9.34 16.24 6.55
CA LYS A 216 10.27 15.22 6.05
C LYS A 216 9.61 13.88 5.70
N ILE A 217 8.30 13.86 5.44
CA ILE A 217 7.55 12.65 5.05
C ILE A 217 8.15 11.97 3.80
N GLN A 218 8.78 12.73 2.92
CA GLN A 218 9.48 12.24 1.73
C GLN A 218 10.60 11.25 2.05
N TYR A 219 11.23 11.32 3.24
CA TYR A 219 12.24 10.34 3.64
C TYR A 219 11.65 8.96 3.94
N LEU A 220 10.39 8.89 4.40
CA LEU A 220 9.68 7.62 4.50
C LEU A 220 9.43 7.02 3.13
N ARG A 221 8.94 7.82 2.18
CA ARG A 221 8.73 7.39 0.79
C ARG A 221 10.03 6.88 0.16
N ARG A 222 11.11 7.66 0.28
CA ARG A 222 12.46 7.28 -0.15
C ARG A 222 12.85 5.92 0.41
N ALA A 223 12.70 5.68 1.72
CA ALA A 223 13.07 4.43 2.35
C ALA A 223 12.27 3.23 1.80
N TRP A 224 10.96 3.40 1.56
CA TRP A 224 10.13 2.38 0.94
C TRP A 224 10.54 2.08 -0.51
N CYS A 225 10.72 3.11 -1.32
CA CYS A 225 11.19 2.97 -2.70
C CYS A 225 12.53 2.22 -2.76
N LEU A 226 13.49 2.60 -1.92
CA LEU A 226 14.78 1.93 -1.84
C LEU A 226 14.66 0.46 -1.40
N ALA A 227 13.78 0.15 -0.44
CA ALA A 227 13.53 -1.23 -0.02
C ALA A 227 12.94 -2.08 -1.15
N ILE A 228 12.00 -1.53 -1.94
CA ILE A 228 11.43 -2.18 -3.11
C ILE A 228 12.51 -2.41 -4.18
N LEU A 229 13.23 -1.36 -4.60
CA LEU A 229 14.29 -1.48 -5.60
C LEU A 229 15.34 -2.52 -5.21
N ARG A 230 15.79 -2.48 -3.95
CA ARG A 230 16.82 -3.42 -3.48
C ARG A 230 16.29 -4.85 -3.43
N ALA A 231 15.05 -5.07 -3.01
CA ALA A 231 14.43 -6.40 -3.03
C ALA A 231 14.32 -6.96 -4.46
N HIS A 232 13.93 -6.11 -5.42
CA HIS A 232 13.86 -6.49 -6.84
C HIS A 232 15.25 -6.80 -7.40
N GLN A 233 16.28 -6.03 -7.05
CA GLN A 233 17.65 -6.30 -7.45
C GLN A 233 18.13 -7.65 -6.93
N ILE A 234 17.99 -7.89 -5.62
CA ILE A 234 18.41 -9.16 -4.99
C ILE A 234 17.72 -10.34 -5.66
N LEU A 235 16.42 -10.24 -5.90
CA LEU A 235 15.66 -11.32 -6.55
C LEU A 235 16.12 -11.57 -7.99
N ALA A 236 16.49 -10.51 -8.72
CA ALA A 236 16.92 -10.62 -10.12
C ALA A 236 18.34 -11.17 -10.27
N THR A 237 19.23 -10.91 -9.30
CA THR A 237 20.65 -11.28 -9.37
C THR A 237 20.97 -12.58 -8.64
N THR A 238 20.03 -13.13 -7.85
CA THR A 238 20.26 -14.35 -7.07
C THR A 238 19.75 -15.57 -7.83
N ASP A 239 20.53 -16.64 -7.80
CA ASP A 239 20.16 -17.91 -8.42
C ASP A 239 18.81 -18.41 -7.89
N ASP A 240 18.00 -19.00 -8.78
CA ASP A 240 16.68 -19.49 -8.43
C ASP A 240 16.75 -20.55 -7.32
N GLY A 241 15.86 -20.44 -6.33
CA GLY A 241 15.84 -21.30 -5.15
C GLY A 241 16.84 -20.95 -4.04
N SER A 242 17.81 -20.05 -4.27
CA SER A 242 18.74 -19.63 -3.21
C SER A 242 18.08 -18.67 -2.22
N THR A 243 18.48 -18.73 -0.95
CA THR A 243 18.01 -17.78 0.06
C THR A 243 18.40 -16.36 -0.30
N LEU A 244 17.41 -15.48 -0.39
CA LEU A 244 17.58 -14.06 -0.64
C LEU A 244 17.87 -13.37 0.70
N ALA A 245 18.92 -12.57 0.79
CA ALA A 245 19.27 -11.89 2.03
C ALA A 245 19.86 -10.51 1.79
N TYR A 246 19.59 -9.59 2.73
CA TYR A 246 20.33 -8.35 2.83
C TYR A 246 21.75 -8.61 3.32
N ASP A 247 22.73 -7.98 2.66
CA ASP A 247 24.10 -7.98 3.14
C ASP A 247 24.24 -7.05 4.36
N LYS A 248 25.44 -7.00 4.95
CA LYS A 248 25.70 -6.12 6.10
C LYS A 248 25.43 -4.65 5.80
N HIS A 249 25.73 -4.22 4.58
CA HIS A 249 25.58 -2.82 4.17
C HIS A 249 24.11 -2.43 4.11
N ASP A 250 23.29 -3.28 3.48
CA ASP A 250 21.84 -3.14 3.42
C ASP A 250 21.23 -3.15 4.84
N ILE A 251 21.68 -4.05 5.71
CA ILE A 251 21.22 -4.12 7.11
C ILE A 251 21.50 -2.81 7.84
N ASP A 252 22.73 -2.29 7.75
CA ASP A 252 23.15 -1.07 8.43
C ASP A 252 22.38 0.15 7.90
N ARG A 253 22.28 0.27 6.57
CA ARG A 253 21.58 1.36 5.89
C ARG A 253 20.08 1.36 6.16
N PHE A 254 19.41 0.21 6.14
CA PHE A 254 17.97 0.09 6.43
C PHE A 254 17.64 0.09 7.93
N SER A 255 18.63 -0.03 8.83
CA SER A 255 18.42 -0.10 10.28
C SER A 255 17.54 1.01 10.88
N PRO A 256 17.56 2.28 10.41
CA PRO A 256 16.68 3.31 10.95
C PRO A 256 15.20 3.12 10.57
N PHE A 257 14.94 2.39 9.48
CA PHE A 257 13.63 2.26 8.85
C PHE A 257 12.95 0.91 9.12
N ARG A 258 13.71 -0.20 9.19
CA ARG A 258 13.15 -1.55 9.44
C ARG A 258 12.24 -1.65 10.66
N PRO A 259 12.53 -1.01 11.81
CA PRO A 259 11.61 -1.00 12.95
C PRO A 259 10.23 -0.45 12.59
N LEU A 260 10.14 0.60 11.78
CA LEU A 260 8.85 1.12 11.35
C LEU A 260 8.13 0.15 10.39
N GLY A 261 8.87 -0.45 9.43
CA GLY A 261 8.33 -1.50 8.57
C GLY A 261 7.71 -2.66 9.36
N ARG A 262 8.36 -3.06 10.46
CA ARG A 262 7.88 -4.05 11.42
C ARG A 262 6.61 -3.61 12.16
N VAL A 263 6.53 -2.37 12.64
CA VAL A 263 5.28 -1.83 13.23
C VAL A 263 4.12 -1.94 12.24
N TYR A 264 4.34 -1.56 10.99
CA TYR A 264 3.29 -1.64 9.96
C TYR A 264 2.89 -3.08 9.65
N HIS A 265 3.85 -4.00 9.59
CA HIS A 265 3.57 -5.42 9.44
C HIS A 265 2.67 -5.94 10.58
N LEU A 266 2.99 -5.61 11.84
CA LEU A 266 2.19 -5.99 13.00
C LEU A 266 0.79 -5.35 12.98
N GLN A 267 0.66 -4.12 12.49
CA GLN A 267 -0.63 -3.45 12.35
C GLN A 267 -1.50 -4.16 11.30
N GLY A 268 -0.87 -4.70 10.25
CA GLY A 268 -1.50 -5.58 9.28
C GLY A 268 -1.98 -6.90 9.90
N GLN A 269 -1.18 -7.53 10.76
CA GLN A 269 -1.59 -8.73 11.48
C GLN A 269 -2.76 -8.48 12.43
N LEU A 270 -2.75 -7.36 13.18
CA LEU A 270 -3.89 -6.96 14.00
C LEU A 270 -5.15 -6.78 13.16
N ALA A 271 -5.04 -6.06 12.03
CA ALA A 271 -6.17 -5.86 11.13
C ALA A 271 -6.71 -7.18 10.57
N HIS A 272 -5.84 -8.13 10.26
CA HIS A 272 -6.22 -9.49 9.84
C HIS A 272 -7.08 -10.18 10.91
N VAL A 273 -6.60 -10.23 12.16
CA VAL A 273 -7.35 -10.86 13.28
C VAL A 273 -8.74 -10.25 13.44
N LEU A 274 -8.81 -8.91 13.53
CA LEU A 274 -10.08 -8.22 13.74
C LEU A 274 -11.06 -8.48 12.59
N ARG A 275 -10.57 -8.52 11.35
CA ARG A 275 -11.40 -8.81 10.16
C ARG A 275 -11.85 -10.25 10.11
N ALA A 276 -10.97 -11.20 10.39
CA ALA A 276 -11.30 -12.62 10.38
C ALA A 276 -12.41 -12.91 11.41
N GLN A 277 -12.25 -12.44 12.66
CA GLN A 277 -13.26 -12.59 13.71
C GLN A 277 -14.59 -11.90 13.34
N LEU A 278 -14.56 -10.68 12.80
CA LEU A 278 -15.77 -9.97 12.36
C LEU A 278 -16.48 -10.70 11.22
N TRP A 279 -15.72 -11.18 10.24
CA TRP A 279 -16.25 -11.99 9.14
C TRP A 279 -16.90 -13.27 9.66
N GLY A 280 -16.25 -13.96 10.60
CA GLY A 280 -16.79 -15.16 11.23
C GLY A 280 -18.09 -14.89 11.99
N LEU A 281 -18.15 -13.75 12.70
CA LEU A 281 -19.37 -13.28 13.34
C LEU A 281 -20.48 -13.01 12.31
N SER A 282 -20.20 -12.29 11.23
CA SER A 282 -21.19 -12.03 10.18
C SER A 282 -21.74 -13.32 9.58
N LYS A 283 -20.88 -14.29 9.27
CA LYS A 283 -21.31 -15.60 8.75
C LYS A 283 -22.10 -16.42 9.76
N HIS A 284 -21.80 -16.30 11.05
CA HIS A 284 -22.62 -16.90 12.10
C HIS A 284 -24.01 -16.23 12.15
N LEU A 285 -24.07 -14.89 12.18
CA LEU A 285 -25.33 -14.13 12.27
C LEU A 285 -26.23 -14.29 11.04
N GLU A 286 -25.66 -14.38 9.83
CA GLU A 286 -26.41 -14.67 8.60
C GLU A 286 -27.28 -15.94 8.72
N ARG A 287 -26.81 -16.94 9.48
CA ARG A 287 -27.54 -18.19 9.72
C ARG A 287 -28.61 -18.08 10.80
N GLU A 288 -28.47 -17.12 11.70
CA GLU A 288 -29.39 -16.90 12.82
C GLU A 288 -30.54 -15.93 12.46
N ALA A 289 -30.52 -15.34 11.26
CA ALA A 289 -31.61 -14.52 10.75
C ALA A 289 -32.88 -15.38 10.48
N PRO A 290 -34.10 -14.92 10.82
CA PRO A 290 -34.46 -13.56 11.25
C PRO A 290 -34.50 -13.33 12.77
N GLU A 291 -34.21 -14.34 13.60
CA GLU A 291 -34.38 -14.26 15.07
C GLU A 291 -33.39 -13.29 15.73
N GLY A 292 -32.17 -13.22 15.19
CA GLY A 292 -31.07 -12.47 15.79
C GLY A 292 -30.59 -13.09 17.11
N VAL A 293 -29.31 -12.90 17.44
CA VAL A 293 -28.74 -13.43 18.69
C VAL A 293 -28.36 -12.26 19.60
N PRO A 294 -28.95 -12.15 20.81
CA PRO A 294 -28.49 -11.17 21.80
C PRO A 294 -27.00 -11.37 22.08
N ARG A 295 -26.25 -10.27 22.17
CA ARG A 295 -24.78 -10.27 22.37
C ARG A 295 -24.35 -11.15 23.55
N GLU A 296 -25.02 -11.04 24.69
CA GLU A 296 -24.72 -11.87 25.87
C GLU A 296 -24.95 -13.38 25.59
N LYS A 297 -26.01 -13.72 24.86
CA LYS A 297 -26.31 -15.11 24.47
C LYS A 297 -25.24 -15.67 23.54
N LEU A 298 -24.79 -14.89 22.56
CA LEU A 298 -23.69 -15.26 21.65
C LEU A 298 -22.40 -15.53 22.43
N LEU A 299 -22.02 -14.63 23.34
CA LEU A 299 -20.81 -14.78 24.14
C LEU A 299 -20.86 -16.01 25.07
N ASN A 300 -22.03 -16.34 25.61
CA ASN A 300 -22.22 -17.54 26.43
C ASN A 300 -22.19 -18.83 25.59
N GLN A 301 -22.65 -18.80 24.33
CA GLN A 301 -22.56 -19.96 23.44
C GLN A 301 -21.10 -20.28 23.10
N ILE A 302 -20.28 -19.25 22.87
CA ILE A 302 -18.84 -19.39 22.61
C ILE A 302 -18.09 -20.02 23.80
N GLU A 303 -18.60 -19.89 25.03
CA GLU A 303 -17.99 -20.50 26.24
C GLU A 303 -17.87 -22.03 26.14
N SER A 304 -18.73 -22.67 25.35
CA SER A 304 -18.69 -24.12 25.14
C SER A 304 -17.67 -24.59 24.10
N ALA A 305 -17.00 -23.67 23.39
CA ALA A 305 -16.05 -23.98 22.34
C ALA A 305 -14.65 -24.32 22.90
N PRO A 306 -13.85 -25.15 22.20
CA PRO A 306 -12.53 -25.62 22.66
C PRO A 306 -11.42 -24.57 22.49
N ILE A 307 -11.64 -23.33 22.95
CA ILE A 307 -10.74 -22.17 22.73
C ILE A 307 -9.30 -22.46 23.18
N ALA A 308 -9.13 -23.06 24.36
CA ALA A 308 -7.79 -23.32 24.91
C ALA A 308 -7.00 -24.36 24.08
N ALA A 309 -7.69 -25.39 23.57
CA ALA A 309 -7.09 -26.39 22.70
C ALA A 309 -6.66 -25.78 21.35
N GLU A 310 -7.46 -24.87 20.80
CA GLU A 310 -7.17 -24.21 19.51
C GLU A 310 -6.05 -23.16 19.64
N ILE A 311 -5.91 -22.54 20.82
CA ILE A 311 -4.74 -21.72 21.14
C ILE A 311 -3.48 -22.60 21.10
N GLU A 312 -3.48 -23.74 21.80
CA GLU A 312 -2.32 -24.62 21.82
C GLU A 312 -2.00 -25.19 20.43
N ALA A 313 -3.00 -25.59 19.65
CA ALA A 313 -2.85 -26.02 18.26
C ALA A 313 -2.14 -24.95 17.39
N SER A 314 -2.47 -23.68 17.61
CA SER A 314 -1.83 -22.57 16.89
C SER A 314 -0.36 -22.41 17.27
N LEU A 315 0.00 -22.61 18.54
CA LEU A 315 1.39 -22.55 19.01
C LEU A 315 2.25 -23.69 18.44
N GLN A 316 1.62 -24.82 18.11
CA GLN A 316 2.26 -26.02 17.56
C GLN A 316 2.24 -26.09 16.03
N SER A 317 1.78 -25.04 15.36
CA SER A 317 1.70 -25.02 13.89
C SER A 317 3.08 -25.04 13.25
N SER A 318 3.20 -25.75 12.13
CA SER A 318 4.46 -25.94 11.40
C SER A 318 4.31 -25.63 9.91
N THR A 319 5.42 -25.36 9.22
CA THR A 319 5.43 -25.11 7.78
C THR A 319 6.04 -26.28 7.00
N THR A 320 5.52 -26.56 5.81
CA THR A 320 6.06 -27.52 4.85
C THR A 320 6.26 -26.86 3.51
N LEU A 321 7.35 -27.18 2.80
CA LEU A 321 7.67 -26.59 1.49
C LEU A 321 6.58 -26.90 0.46
N LYS A 322 6.25 -25.90 -0.36
CA LYS A 322 5.36 -25.99 -1.51
C LYS A 322 6.13 -25.70 -2.80
N ASP A 323 5.72 -26.29 -3.92
CA ASP A 323 6.38 -26.16 -5.23
C ASP A 323 6.23 -24.76 -5.89
N ASP A 324 5.50 -23.83 -5.27
CA ASP A 324 5.27 -22.49 -5.80
C ASP A 324 6.32 -21.47 -5.34
N ARG A 325 6.44 -20.35 -6.06
CA ARG A 325 7.31 -19.22 -5.72
C ARG A 325 6.54 -18.10 -5.02
N LEU A 326 7.15 -17.43 -4.06
CA LEU A 326 6.63 -16.21 -3.44
C LEU A 326 6.53 -15.09 -4.48
N SER A 327 5.50 -14.27 -4.35
CA SER A 327 5.40 -13.03 -5.14
C SER A 327 6.51 -12.05 -4.76
N GLN A 328 6.86 -11.14 -5.68
CA GLN A 328 7.86 -10.09 -5.39
C GLN A 328 7.42 -9.18 -4.22
N GLY A 329 6.12 -8.99 -4.04
CA GLY A 329 5.57 -8.25 -2.89
C GLY A 329 5.82 -8.98 -1.57
N ALA A 330 5.62 -10.30 -1.55
CA ALA A 330 5.94 -11.12 -0.38
C ALA A 330 7.45 -11.12 -0.09
N VAL A 331 8.30 -11.32 -1.10
CA VAL A 331 9.77 -11.24 -0.95
C VAL A 331 10.20 -9.90 -0.37
N THR A 332 9.69 -8.79 -0.91
CA THR A 332 10.01 -7.43 -0.43
C THR A 332 9.62 -7.25 1.04
N ARG A 333 8.45 -7.76 1.43
CA ARG A 333 7.99 -7.71 2.82
C ARG A 333 8.90 -8.51 3.75
N GLU A 334 9.25 -9.74 3.38
CA GLU A 334 10.09 -10.61 4.20
C GLU A 334 11.52 -10.07 4.34
N LEU A 335 12.11 -9.53 3.26
CA LEU A 335 13.40 -8.84 3.33
C LEU A 335 13.32 -7.61 4.25
N LEU A 336 12.25 -6.80 4.18
CA LEU A 336 12.10 -5.66 5.09
C LEU A 336 12.01 -6.08 6.57
N VAL A 337 11.18 -7.10 6.86
CA VAL A 337 10.87 -7.55 8.22
C VAL A 337 12.01 -8.39 8.80
N ALA A 338 12.35 -9.50 8.15
CA ALA A 338 13.33 -10.49 8.58
C ALA A 338 14.75 -10.17 8.07
N GLY A 339 14.88 -9.61 6.87
CA GLY A 339 16.19 -9.37 6.23
C GLY A 339 16.68 -10.54 5.39
N THR A 340 15.90 -11.62 5.34
CA THR A 340 16.20 -12.85 4.63
C THR A 340 14.90 -13.56 4.27
N VAL A 341 14.86 -14.33 3.19
CA VAL A 341 13.71 -15.16 2.78
C VAL A 341 14.13 -16.19 1.73
N ALA A 342 13.59 -17.41 1.77
CA ALA A 342 13.68 -18.32 0.62
C ALA A 342 12.60 -17.96 -0.42
N PRO A 343 12.87 -18.03 -1.73
CA PRO A 343 11.89 -17.60 -2.74
C PRO A 343 10.68 -18.55 -2.86
N SER A 344 10.69 -19.72 -2.20
CA SER A 344 9.62 -20.71 -2.26
C SER A 344 8.45 -20.43 -1.30
N GLN A 345 7.26 -20.90 -1.65
CA GLN A 345 6.08 -20.90 -0.79
C GLN A 345 6.10 -22.08 0.18
N TYR A 346 5.35 -21.93 1.28
CA TYR A 346 5.23 -22.94 2.30
C TYR A 346 3.75 -23.06 2.69
N ASP A 347 3.28 -24.29 2.84
CA ASP A 347 2.01 -24.63 3.42
C ASP A 347 2.12 -24.68 4.95
N VAL A 348 1.03 -24.33 5.64
CA VAL A 348 0.98 -24.37 7.09
C VAL A 348 0.07 -25.50 7.54
N THR A 349 0.59 -26.35 8.41
CA THR A 349 -0.18 -27.40 9.07
C THR A 349 -0.48 -26.99 10.50
N VAL A 350 -1.77 -26.98 10.85
CA VAL A 350 -2.24 -26.78 12.23
C VAL A 350 -2.60 -28.16 12.80
N PRO A 351 -1.88 -28.68 13.81
CA PRO A 351 -2.20 -29.97 14.40
C PRO A 351 -3.49 -29.89 15.23
N GLU A 352 -4.15 -31.03 15.44
CA GLU A 352 -5.13 -31.15 16.52
C GLU A 352 -4.38 -31.21 17.86
N SER A 353 -4.78 -30.38 18.83
CA SER A 353 -4.21 -30.41 20.18
C SER A 353 -5.27 -30.85 21.18
N THR A 354 -4.90 -31.82 22.04
CA THR A 354 -5.70 -32.24 23.19
C THR A 354 -5.01 -31.96 24.53
N ASP A 355 -3.74 -31.55 24.49
CA ASP A 355 -2.89 -31.31 25.67
C ASP A 355 -2.71 -29.80 25.88
N VAL A 356 -3.63 -29.18 26.62
CA VAL A 356 -3.61 -27.73 26.91
C VAL A 356 -2.52 -27.43 27.94
N LYS A 357 -1.46 -26.74 27.53
CA LYS A 357 -0.34 -26.36 28.41
C LYS A 357 -0.40 -24.89 28.85
N SER A 358 -0.96 -24.03 28.01
CA SER A 358 -1.18 -22.63 28.32
C SER A 358 -2.61 -22.43 28.80
N GLU A 359 -2.79 -22.01 30.05
CA GLU A 359 -4.13 -21.79 30.64
C GLU A 359 -4.47 -20.31 30.83
N THR A 360 -3.45 -19.49 31.08
CA THR A 360 -3.57 -18.06 31.39
C THR A 360 -2.88 -17.15 30.37
N LEU A 361 -3.21 -15.86 30.41
CA LEU A 361 -2.48 -14.84 29.64
C LEU A 361 -0.97 -14.84 29.97
N ALA A 362 -0.60 -15.03 31.25
CA ALA A 362 0.79 -15.11 31.68
C ALA A 362 1.55 -16.26 31.00
N ASP A 363 0.91 -17.42 30.86
CA ASP A 363 1.53 -18.60 30.25
C ASP A 363 1.75 -18.39 28.75
N LEU A 364 0.71 -17.89 28.05
CA LEU A 364 0.80 -17.56 26.63
C LEU A 364 1.92 -16.54 26.37
N ARG A 365 1.99 -15.48 27.16
CA ARG A 365 3.07 -14.47 27.07
C ARG A 365 4.44 -15.07 27.30
N ARG A 366 4.60 -15.92 28.32
CA ARG A 366 5.89 -16.58 28.61
C ARG A 366 6.33 -17.47 27.45
N TRP A 367 5.40 -18.22 26.87
CA TRP A 367 5.67 -19.06 25.71
C TRP A 367 6.08 -18.22 24.50
N LEU A 368 5.30 -17.19 24.16
CA LEU A 368 5.57 -16.32 23.01
C LEU A 368 6.92 -15.59 23.18
N ASN A 369 7.22 -15.11 24.38
CA ASN A 369 8.49 -14.45 24.68
C ASN A 369 9.71 -15.37 24.56
N SER A 370 9.52 -16.66 24.82
CA SER A 370 10.61 -17.64 24.74
C SER A 370 10.82 -18.17 23.32
N ASN A 371 9.75 -18.24 22.51
CA ASN A 371 9.77 -18.95 21.23
C ASN A 371 9.64 -18.06 20.00
N MET A 372 9.17 -16.82 20.11
CA MET A 372 8.87 -15.97 18.94
C MET A 372 9.30 -14.51 19.10
N VAL A 373 9.03 -13.89 20.25
CA VAL A 373 9.22 -12.44 20.43
C VAL A 373 10.71 -12.06 20.36
N GLY A 374 11.03 -11.07 19.54
CA GLY A 374 12.41 -10.62 19.30
C GLY A 374 13.12 -11.31 18.15
N THR A 375 12.56 -12.42 17.67
CA THR A 375 13.05 -13.09 16.48
C THR A 375 12.14 -12.74 15.31
N TRP A 376 12.67 -12.03 14.32
CA TRP A 376 11.95 -11.65 13.11
C TRP A 376 12.21 -12.70 12.04
N ARG A 377 11.48 -13.80 12.13
CA ARG A 377 11.59 -14.95 11.23
C ARG A 377 10.83 -14.71 9.92
N PRO A 378 11.38 -15.10 8.76
CA PRO A 378 10.65 -15.05 7.51
C PRO A 378 9.55 -16.11 7.45
N THR A 379 8.61 -15.97 6.51
CA THR A 379 7.57 -16.98 6.25
C THR A 379 8.09 -18.38 5.93
N THR A 380 9.35 -18.48 5.53
CA THR A 380 10.03 -19.69 5.08
C THR A 380 10.77 -20.43 6.20
N ASP A 381 10.71 -19.88 7.42
CA ASP A 381 11.26 -20.49 8.62
C ASP A 381 10.35 -21.62 9.11
N ASP A 382 10.95 -22.73 9.55
CA ASP A 382 10.22 -23.92 10.02
C ASP A 382 9.66 -23.77 11.44
N GLU A 383 10.12 -22.76 12.18
CA GLU A 383 9.58 -22.38 13.48
C GLU A 383 8.37 -21.42 13.36
N LEU A 384 7.60 -21.32 14.45
CA LEU A 384 6.42 -20.45 14.51
C LEU A 384 6.78 -19.00 14.15
N ASN A 385 6.06 -18.45 13.17
CA ASN A 385 6.22 -17.08 12.71
C ASN A 385 4.85 -16.42 12.42
N GLY A 386 4.86 -15.16 12.01
CA GLY A 386 3.64 -14.38 11.78
C GLY A 386 2.75 -14.97 10.68
N ARG A 387 3.32 -15.58 9.64
CA ARG A 387 2.58 -16.23 8.56
C ARG A 387 1.91 -17.51 9.04
N THR A 388 2.61 -18.31 9.85
CA THR A 388 2.03 -19.52 10.45
C THR A 388 0.78 -19.19 11.26
N LEU A 389 0.79 -18.10 12.04
CA LEU A 389 -0.35 -17.66 12.83
C LEU A 389 -1.51 -17.09 11.98
N ILE A 390 -1.19 -16.42 10.86
CA ILE A 390 -2.20 -15.98 9.88
C ILE A 390 -2.91 -17.19 9.27
N GLU A 391 -2.16 -18.15 8.74
CA GLU A 391 -2.72 -19.35 8.12
C GLU A 391 -3.47 -20.21 9.12
N ALA A 392 -3.01 -20.28 10.37
CA ALA A 392 -3.75 -20.98 11.42
C ALA A 392 -5.14 -20.39 11.62
N THR A 393 -5.25 -19.06 11.58
CA THR A 393 -6.52 -18.33 11.66
C THR A 393 -7.38 -18.55 10.40
N GLU A 394 -6.79 -18.45 9.20
CA GLU A 394 -7.51 -18.63 7.94
C GLU A 394 -8.02 -20.07 7.76
N ASN A 395 -7.29 -21.07 8.26
CA ASN A 395 -7.71 -22.47 8.26
C ASN A 395 -9.05 -22.69 8.99
N SER A 396 -9.42 -21.84 9.96
CA SER A 396 -10.72 -21.90 10.63
C SER A 396 -11.87 -21.30 9.82
N ARG A 397 -11.60 -20.49 8.79
CA ARG A 397 -12.66 -19.77 8.04
C ARG A 397 -13.51 -20.71 7.20
N GLY A 398 -12.89 -21.67 6.52
CA GLY A 398 -13.62 -22.68 5.75
C GLY A 398 -14.60 -23.47 6.61
N ALA A 399 -14.24 -23.78 7.88
CA ALA A 399 -15.14 -24.43 8.83
C ALA A 399 -16.35 -23.54 9.19
N VAL A 400 -16.14 -22.23 9.37
CA VAL A 400 -17.22 -21.27 9.62
C VAL A 400 -18.13 -21.12 8.39
N GLU A 401 -17.61 -21.22 7.17
CA GLU A 401 -18.39 -21.19 5.92
C GLU A 401 -19.19 -22.47 5.66
N SER A 402 -18.58 -23.62 5.93
CA SER A 402 -19.16 -24.94 5.68
C SER A 402 -20.11 -25.43 6.76
N ALA A 403 -20.12 -24.80 7.95
CA ALA A 403 -21.01 -25.17 9.04
C ALA A 403 -22.49 -25.17 8.60
N THR A 404 -23.17 -26.29 8.86
CA THR A 404 -24.57 -26.52 8.46
C THR A 404 -25.54 -26.42 9.62
N THR A 405 -25.07 -26.68 10.85
CA THR A 405 -25.87 -26.59 12.07
C THR A 405 -25.41 -25.45 12.99
N ARG A 406 -26.31 -24.99 13.88
CA ARG A 406 -25.98 -23.95 14.88
C ARG A 406 -24.80 -24.35 15.79
N PRO A 407 -24.74 -25.57 16.35
CA PRO A 407 -23.60 -26.01 17.15
C PRO A 407 -22.28 -26.04 16.36
N GLU A 408 -22.30 -26.50 15.10
CA GLU A 408 -21.11 -26.48 14.22
C GLU A 408 -20.62 -25.06 13.98
N ALA A 409 -21.53 -24.11 13.74
CA ALA A 409 -21.16 -22.72 13.48
C ALA A 409 -20.56 -22.05 14.73
N ILE A 410 -21.08 -22.33 15.92
CA ILE A 410 -20.53 -21.84 17.19
C ILE A 410 -19.15 -22.46 17.48
N ASP A 411 -19.00 -23.77 17.26
CA ASP A 411 -17.69 -24.43 17.44
C ASP A 411 -16.66 -23.83 16.50
N ALA A 412 -16.96 -23.73 15.21
CA ALA A 412 -16.07 -23.16 14.20
C ALA A 412 -15.71 -21.69 14.51
N LEU A 413 -16.67 -20.88 14.98
CA LEU A 413 -16.42 -19.51 15.42
C LEU A 413 -15.49 -19.48 16.64
N GLY A 414 -15.69 -20.38 17.61
CA GLY A 414 -14.82 -20.52 18.77
C GLY A 414 -13.38 -20.92 18.41
N ARG A 415 -13.21 -21.82 17.43
CA ARG A 415 -11.89 -22.16 16.88
C ARG A 415 -11.20 -20.93 16.27
N LEU A 416 -11.92 -20.20 15.42
CA LEU A 416 -11.43 -18.97 14.81
C LEU A 416 -10.99 -17.94 15.88
N ILE A 417 -11.80 -17.74 16.92
CA ILE A 417 -11.51 -16.84 18.05
C ILE A 417 -10.26 -17.30 18.82
N GLY A 418 -10.12 -18.60 19.10
CA GLY A 418 -8.96 -19.16 19.79
C GLY A 418 -7.66 -18.94 19.01
N ARG A 419 -7.61 -19.35 17.74
CA ARG A 419 -6.38 -19.23 16.92
C ARG A 419 -5.96 -17.78 16.69
N SER A 420 -6.92 -16.93 16.38
CA SER A 420 -6.64 -15.50 16.16
C SER A 420 -6.27 -14.75 17.45
N THR A 421 -6.62 -15.27 18.64
CA THR A 421 -6.14 -14.72 19.91
C THR A 421 -4.63 -14.87 20.05
N VAL A 422 -4.06 -16.00 19.65
CA VAL A 422 -2.59 -16.21 19.64
C VAL A 422 -1.92 -15.22 18.70
N GLN A 423 -2.44 -15.07 17.48
CA GLN A 423 -1.93 -14.11 16.50
C GLN A 423 -1.93 -12.68 17.07
N LEU A 424 -3.02 -12.26 17.72
CA LEU A 424 -3.15 -10.93 18.28
C LEU A 424 -2.17 -10.70 19.45
N VAL A 425 -2.09 -11.63 20.40
CA VAL A 425 -1.16 -11.51 21.53
C VAL A 425 0.28 -11.49 21.03
N ALA A 426 0.66 -12.39 20.11
CA ALA A 426 1.99 -12.40 19.51
C ALA A 426 2.35 -11.05 18.85
N ALA A 427 1.41 -10.45 18.12
CA ALA A 427 1.63 -9.16 17.49
C ALA A 427 1.83 -8.02 18.51
N ILE A 428 1.09 -8.05 19.63
CA ILE A 428 1.23 -7.06 20.70
C ILE A 428 2.56 -7.21 21.45
N GLU A 429 2.98 -8.43 21.78
CA GLU A 429 4.26 -8.65 22.48
C GLU A 429 5.46 -8.24 21.60
N GLN A 430 5.44 -8.57 20.29
CA GLN A 430 6.44 -8.09 19.33
C GLN A 430 6.44 -6.55 19.23
N TYR A 431 5.26 -5.93 19.22
CA TYR A 431 5.14 -4.47 19.18
C TYR A 431 5.75 -3.84 20.43
N GLN A 432 5.43 -4.34 21.63
CA GLN A 432 5.94 -3.82 22.91
C GLN A 432 7.46 -3.87 22.96
N GLN A 433 8.06 -5.01 22.60
CA GLN A 433 9.51 -5.17 22.60
C GLN A 433 10.20 -4.23 21.59
N LEU A 434 9.55 -3.97 20.45
CA LEU A 434 10.06 -3.09 19.41
C LEU A 434 10.10 -1.62 19.86
N VAL A 435 9.05 -1.15 20.55
CA VAL A 435 8.97 0.24 21.03
C VAL A 435 9.71 0.47 22.35
N GLU A 436 9.85 -0.55 23.20
CA GLU A 436 10.64 -0.47 24.44
C GLU A 436 12.09 -0.08 24.17
N LYS A 437 12.66 -0.57 23.07
CA LYS A 437 14.05 -0.29 22.67
C LYS A 437 14.21 1.00 21.86
N ASN A 438 13.12 1.71 21.54
CA ASN A 438 13.14 2.87 20.65
C ASN A 438 12.08 3.90 21.01
N GLU A 439 12.41 4.79 21.95
CA GLU A 439 11.53 5.84 22.46
C GLU A 439 11.02 6.80 21.36
N LEU A 440 11.84 7.12 20.36
CA LEU A 440 11.42 8.00 19.28
C LEU A 440 10.37 7.33 18.39
N LEU A 441 10.54 6.03 18.08
CA LEU A 441 9.53 5.25 17.38
C LEU A 441 8.25 5.15 18.21
N LYS A 442 8.37 4.88 19.52
CA LYS A 442 7.22 4.82 20.44
C LYS A 442 6.36 6.09 20.34
N ARG A 443 6.97 7.27 20.52
CA ARG A 443 6.26 8.56 20.42
C ARG A 443 5.61 8.76 19.07
N TYR A 444 6.31 8.45 17.98
CA TYR A 444 5.75 8.53 16.63
C TYR A 444 4.50 7.66 16.48
N VAL A 445 4.57 6.38 16.89
CA VAL A 445 3.45 5.44 16.78
C VAL A 445 2.29 5.86 17.68
N GLU A 446 2.56 6.30 18.91
CA GLU A 446 1.55 6.80 19.83
C GLU A 446 0.85 8.05 19.29
N GLN A 447 1.58 9.01 18.74
CA GLN A 447 0.97 10.18 18.13
C GLN A 447 0.14 9.81 16.89
N ARG A 448 0.65 8.90 16.06
CA ARG A 448 0.02 8.58 14.77
C ARG A 448 -1.21 7.67 14.91
N PHE A 449 -1.17 6.74 15.87
CA PHE A 449 -2.17 5.68 16.00
C PHE A 449 -2.85 5.63 17.36
N GLY A 450 -2.39 6.40 18.34
CA GLY A 450 -2.87 6.37 19.72
C GLY A 450 -4.36 6.65 19.85
N ASP A 451 -4.93 7.56 19.07
CA ASP A 451 -6.37 7.87 19.19
C ASP A 451 -7.28 6.89 18.45
N ARG A 452 -6.70 5.99 17.65
CA ARG A 452 -7.45 5.04 16.83
C ARG A 452 -7.78 3.80 17.66
N GLN A 453 -9.07 3.57 17.89
CA GLN A 453 -9.53 2.46 18.72
C GLN A 453 -9.03 1.11 18.22
N SER A 454 -8.92 0.87 16.91
CA SER A 454 -8.44 -0.39 16.30
C SER A 454 -6.92 -0.49 16.12
N SER A 455 -6.13 0.43 16.71
CA SER A 455 -4.67 0.42 16.56
C SER A 455 -3.96 -0.62 17.42
N LEU A 456 -2.71 -0.93 17.05
CA LEU A 456 -1.77 -1.64 17.91
C LEU A 456 -1.60 -0.95 19.27
N VAL A 457 -1.52 0.38 19.30
CA VAL A 457 -1.32 1.16 20.53
C VAL A 457 -2.47 0.93 21.51
N GLN A 458 -3.71 1.10 21.05
CA GLN A 458 -4.89 0.92 21.90
C GLN A 458 -5.10 -0.54 22.31
N THR A 459 -4.78 -1.47 21.42
CA THR A 459 -4.88 -2.91 21.71
C THR A 459 -3.80 -3.35 22.71
N SER A 460 -2.58 -2.81 22.59
CA SER A 460 -1.50 -3.03 23.56
C SER A 460 -1.88 -2.49 24.94
N ARG A 461 -2.33 -1.23 25.02
CA ARG A 461 -2.83 -0.63 26.28
C ARG A 461 -4.01 -1.40 26.89
N TYR A 462 -4.86 -1.99 26.05
CA TYR A 462 -5.96 -2.84 26.50
C TYR A 462 -5.45 -4.12 27.17
N ILE A 463 -4.57 -4.88 26.50
CA ILE A 463 -4.01 -6.13 27.05
C ILE A 463 -3.17 -5.86 28.30
N GLU A 464 -2.41 -4.76 28.34
CA GLU A 464 -1.63 -4.36 29.52
C GLU A 464 -2.48 -4.15 30.79
N ARG A 465 -3.75 -3.78 30.64
CA ARG A 465 -4.67 -3.56 31.78
C ARG A 465 -5.36 -4.84 32.25
N LEU A 466 -5.21 -5.95 31.53
CA LEU A 466 -5.82 -7.22 31.90
C LEU A 466 -5.01 -7.93 32.99
N ASP A 467 -5.73 -8.65 33.85
CA ASP A 467 -5.12 -9.55 34.82
C ASP A 467 -4.28 -10.61 34.09
N GLN A 468 -3.08 -10.89 34.60
CA GLN A 468 -2.19 -11.90 34.02
C GLN A 468 -2.73 -13.32 34.24
N ASP A 469 -3.52 -13.52 35.30
CA ASP A 469 -4.12 -14.80 35.66
C ASP A 469 -5.48 -15.04 34.95
N ILE A 470 -5.90 -14.13 34.06
CA ILE A 470 -7.12 -14.32 33.27
C ILE A 470 -7.00 -15.60 32.43
N SER A 471 -8.03 -16.46 32.48
CA SER A 471 -8.05 -17.66 31.66
C SER A 471 -8.12 -17.31 30.17
N LEU A 472 -7.45 -18.09 29.34
CA LEU A 472 -7.37 -17.81 27.89
C LEU A 472 -8.73 -17.81 27.20
N ALA A 473 -9.68 -18.65 27.64
CA ALA A 473 -11.05 -18.63 27.14
C ALA A 473 -11.75 -17.30 27.46
N THR A 474 -11.56 -16.78 28.68
CA THR A 474 -12.12 -15.48 29.08
C THR A 474 -11.46 -14.35 28.32
N LEU A 475 -10.13 -14.39 28.15
CA LEU A 475 -9.38 -13.42 27.36
C LEU A 475 -9.89 -13.35 25.93
N ALA A 476 -9.98 -14.48 25.24
CA ALA A 476 -10.39 -14.56 23.84
C ALA A 476 -11.80 -14.00 23.63
N ARG A 477 -12.73 -14.33 24.55
CA ARG A 477 -14.10 -13.79 24.56
C ARG A 477 -14.11 -12.27 24.77
N ARG A 478 -13.33 -11.75 25.72
CA ARG A 478 -13.24 -10.30 25.96
C ARG A 478 -12.62 -9.57 24.78
N LEU A 479 -11.62 -10.16 24.11
CA LEU A 479 -11.04 -9.60 22.89
C LEU A 479 -12.07 -9.54 21.77
N PHE A 480 -12.79 -10.64 21.53
CA PHE A 480 -13.87 -10.69 20.55
C PHE A 480 -14.96 -9.64 20.85
N ASP A 481 -15.37 -9.56 22.11
CA ASP A 481 -16.42 -8.64 22.55
C ASP A 481 -16.00 -7.16 22.47
N GLU A 482 -14.91 -6.80 23.18
CA GLU A 482 -14.52 -5.41 23.40
C GLU A 482 -13.67 -4.85 22.25
N ARG A 483 -12.96 -5.71 21.50
CA ARG A 483 -12.05 -5.28 20.43
C ARG A 483 -12.58 -5.55 19.03
N VAL A 484 -13.49 -6.51 18.85
CA VAL A 484 -14.14 -6.73 17.55
C VAL A 484 -15.54 -6.13 17.53
N ILE A 485 -16.46 -6.62 18.37
CA ILE A 485 -17.87 -6.18 18.33
C ILE A 485 -17.98 -4.70 18.71
N THR A 486 -17.49 -4.29 19.88
CA THR A 486 -17.61 -2.89 20.33
C THR A 486 -16.93 -1.90 19.39
N ILE A 487 -15.75 -2.24 18.84
CA ILE A 487 -15.07 -1.35 17.89
C ILE A 487 -15.84 -1.29 16.58
N HIS A 488 -16.38 -2.43 16.11
CA HIS A 488 -17.23 -2.43 14.92
C HIS A 488 -18.47 -1.58 15.12
N ASP A 489 -19.16 -1.70 16.25
CA ASP A 489 -20.31 -0.89 16.62
C ASP A 489 -19.94 0.60 16.63
N TYR A 490 -18.83 0.97 17.28
CA TYR A 490 -18.32 2.34 17.28
C TYR A 490 -18.08 2.84 15.86
N VAL A 491 -17.42 2.05 15.02
CA VAL A 491 -17.10 2.42 13.64
C VAL A 491 -18.37 2.54 12.78
N VAL A 492 -19.37 1.67 12.96
CA VAL A 492 -20.65 1.76 12.25
C VAL A 492 -21.45 2.97 12.73
N GLN A 493 -21.48 3.24 14.03
CA GLN A 493 -22.13 4.42 14.61
C GLN A 493 -21.45 5.73 14.17
N ASP A 494 -20.13 5.77 14.15
CA ASP A 494 -19.32 6.89 13.65
C ASP A 494 -19.51 7.11 12.14
N ARG A 495 -19.71 6.03 11.36
CA ARG A 495 -20.10 6.13 9.94
C ARG A 495 -21.51 6.68 9.73
N LEU A 496 -22.44 6.40 10.65
CA LEU A 496 -23.80 6.95 10.65
C LEU A 496 -23.86 8.37 11.23
N GLY A 497 -22.76 8.84 11.85
CA GLY A 497 -22.62 10.15 12.48
C GLY A 497 -21.23 10.77 12.27
N SER A 498 -20.88 11.12 11.03
CA SER A 498 -19.77 12.01 10.64
C SER A 498 -18.45 11.94 11.46
N GLY A 499 -17.57 10.99 11.12
CA GLY A 499 -16.18 10.92 11.60
C GLY A 499 -15.26 10.16 10.63
N SER A 500 -13.94 10.45 10.66
CA SER A 500 -12.96 9.90 9.69
C SER A 500 -11.95 8.93 10.32
N ILE A 501 -11.67 7.82 9.65
CA ILE A 501 -10.56 6.91 9.98
C ILE A 501 -9.75 6.65 8.69
N SER A 502 -8.45 6.97 8.72
CA SER A 502 -7.50 6.69 7.65
C SER A 502 -6.84 5.32 7.86
N LEU A 503 -6.71 4.51 6.81
CA LEU A 503 -5.93 3.28 6.86
C LEU A 503 -4.42 3.56 6.97
N VAL A 504 -3.73 2.60 7.58
CA VAL A 504 -2.29 2.57 7.83
C VAL A 504 -1.70 1.49 6.93
N PHE A 505 -0.54 1.78 6.35
CA PHE A 505 0.31 0.86 5.57
C PHE A 505 0.10 -0.62 5.89
N GLY A 506 -0.30 -1.38 4.88
CA GLY A 506 -0.14 -2.81 4.85
C GLY A 506 0.50 -3.18 3.53
N THR A 507 1.66 -3.81 3.56
CA THR A 507 2.14 -4.62 2.43
C THR A 507 1.14 -5.76 2.11
N GLY A 508 0.24 -6.09 3.05
CA GLY A 508 -0.93 -6.95 2.84
C GLY A 508 -2.26 -6.21 2.59
N ALA A 509 -2.28 -4.87 2.52
CA ALA A 509 -3.46 -4.13 2.07
C ALA A 509 -3.64 -4.23 0.53
N ASP A 510 -2.59 -4.68 -0.16
CA ASP A 510 -2.60 -5.11 -1.57
C ASP A 510 -2.97 -6.59 -1.73
N ALA A 511 -3.40 -7.28 -0.66
CA ALA A 511 -3.68 -8.70 -0.74
C ALA A 511 -5.02 -9.00 -1.43
N GLY A 512 -4.96 -9.03 -2.76
CA GLY A 512 -5.57 -10.14 -3.51
C GLY A 512 -4.86 -11.48 -3.27
N GLU A 513 -3.80 -11.54 -2.44
CA GLU A 513 -3.07 -12.77 -2.12
C GLU A 513 -3.68 -13.60 -0.97
N TYR A 514 -4.57 -13.03 -0.15
CA TYR A 514 -5.29 -13.78 0.90
C TYR A 514 -6.70 -14.20 0.47
N SER A 515 -7.08 -13.94 -0.78
CA SER A 515 -8.34 -14.40 -1.36
C SER A 515 -8.08 -14.92 -2.76
N GLY A 516 -7.86 -16.23 -2.88
CA GLY A 516 -7.82 -16.93 -4.18
C GLY A 516 -9.17 -16.90 -4.93
N GLY A 517 -10.22 -16.29 -4.35
CA GLY A 517 -11.42 -15.91 -5.05
C GLY A 517 -11.28 -14.49 -5.58
N GLY A 518 -11.43 -14.31 -6.89
CA GLY A 518 -11.43 -13.03 -7.60
C GLY A 518 -12.60 -12.11 -7.27
N ASP A 519 -12.96 -11.98 -5.99
CA ASP A 519 -14.00 -11.08 -5.53
C ASP A 519 -13.42 -9.85 -4.85
N ASN A 520 -13.82 -8.73 -5.43
CA ASN A 520 -14.12 -7.45 -4.79
C ASN A 520 -14.89 -7.62 -3.45
N MET A 521 -14.26 -8.15 -2.41
CA MET A 521 -14.68 -7.95 -1.01
C MET A 521 -14.22 -6.57 -0.51
N LEU A 522 -14.50 -5.57 -1.34
CA LEU A 522 -14.64 -4.17 -1.00
C LEU A 522 -15.93 -4.02 -0.20
N PHE A 523 -16.00 -4.39 1.08
CA PHE A 523 -16.96 -3.75 1.99
C PHE A 523 -16.54 -3.83 3.47
N ALA A 524 -16.73 -2.68 4.12
CA ALA A 524 -16.79 -2.45 5.57
C ALA A 524 -15.51 -2.15 6.38
N ALA A 525 -14.51 -1.50 5.79
CA ALA A 525 -13.68 -0.49 6.49
C ALA A 525 -13.84 0.89 5.84
N GLY A 526 -15.05 1.44 5.77
CA GLY A 526 -15.33 2.75 6.38
C GLY A 526 -14.73 3.95 5.66
N GLY A 527 -15.59 4.64 4.90
CA GLY A 527 -15.33 5.94 4.30
C GLY A 527 -15.17 5.89 2.78
N VAL A 528 -15.98 6.71 2.09
CA VAL A 528 -15.76 7.21 0.71
C VAL A 528 -14.62 8.25 0.66
N ALA A 529 -13.88 8.42 1.77
CA ALA A 529 -12.72 9.28 1.80
C ALA A 529 -11.65 8.70 0.87
N ARG A 530 -11.18 9.53 -0.07
CA ARG A 530 -9.96 9.28 -0.82
C ARG A 530 -8.88 8.79 0.16
N PRO A 531 -8.11 7.73 -0.17
CA PRO A 531 -7.01 7.31 0.69
C PRO A 531 -6.21 8.54 1.09
N SER A 532 -6.04 8.76 2.39
CA SER A 532 -5.25 9.90 2.87
C SER A 532 -3.89 9.86 2.19
N THR A 533 -3.36 11.04 1.87
CA THR A 533 -2.09 11.32 1.18
C THR A 533 -0.83 10.67 1.79
N GLY A 534 -0.97 9.88 2.86
CA GLY A 534 0.10 9.09 3.49
C GLY A 534 0.04 7.57 3.23
N ASN A 535 -0.84 7.07 2.36
CA ASN A 535 -0.87 5.64 2.01
C ASN A 535 0.15 5.34 0.91
N LEU A 536 1.31 4.77 1.24
CA LEU A 536 2.22 4.20 0.22
C LEU A 536 1.92 2.70 0.10
N ARG A 537 1.13 2.34 -0.90
CA ARG A 537 0.88 0.92 -1.25
C ARG A 537 2.03 0.41 -2.09
N TYR A 538 2.34 -0.88 -1.97
CA TYR A 538 3.42 -1.48 -2.73
C TYR A 538 3.14 -1.40 -4.24
N ARG A 539 1.90 -1.71 -4.66
CA ARG A 539 1.50 -1.62 -6.08
C ARG A 539 1.65 -0.19 -6.62
N ASP A 540 1.25 0.80 -5.83
CA ASP A 540 1.30 2.22 -6.23
C ASP A 540 2.75 2.71 -6.32
N LEU A 541 3.60 2.37 -5.34
CA LEU A 541 5.03 2.70 -5.40
C LEU A 541 5.73 1.99 -6.55
N ARG A 542 5.48 0.69 -6.77
CA ARG A 542 6.06 -0.04 -7.90
C ARG A 542 5.66 0.58 -9.23
N ARG A 543 4.38 0.99 -9.36
CA ARG A 543 3.89 1.72 -10.54
C ARG A 543 4.64 3.03 -10.72
N LEU A 544 4.73 3.86 -9.66
CA LEU A 544 5.49 5.11 -9.70
C LEU A 544 6.98 4.91 -10.04
N MET A 545 7.58 3.80 -9.61
CA MET A 545 8.97 3.48 -9.90
C MET A 545 9.18 3.02 -11.34
N ARG A 546 8.23 2.25 -11.90
CA ARG A 546 8.19 2.00 -13.34
C ARG A 546 8.07 3.30 -14.11
N ASP A 547 7.12 4.14 -13.70
CA ASP A 547 6.83 5.42 -14.36
C ASP A 547 8.03 6.38 -14.25
N ALA A 548 8.83 6.32 -13.18
CA ALA A 548 10.08 7.05 -13.05
C ALA A 548 11.28 6.42 -13.80
N GLY A 549 11.06 5.39 -14.63
CA GLY A 549 12.12 4.71 -15.38
C GLY A 549 13.05 3.83 -14.55
N LEU A 550 12.71 3.51 -13.29
CA LEU A 550 13.58 2.77 -12.35
C LEU A 550 13.38 1.26 -12.37
N LEU A 551 12.21 0.80 -12.84
CA LEU A 551 11.84 -0.61 -12.92
C LEU A 551 11.29 -0.94 -14.30
N ARG A 552 11.64 -2.11 -14.81
CA ARG A 552 11.05 -2.68 -16.04
C ARG A 552 10.58 -4.10 -15.79
N TYR A 553 9.52 -4.50 -16.48
CA TYR A 553 9.04 -5.88 -16.44
C TYR A 553 9.76 -6.71 -17.51
N GLN A 554 10.25 -7.88 -17.11
CA GLN A 554 10.88 -8.88 -17.96
C GLN A 554 9.89 -10.04 -18.16
N SER A 555 9.33 -10.16 -19.37
CA SER A 555 8.31 -11.15 -19.69
C SER A 555 8.82 -12.59 -19.73
N ASP A 556 10.11 -12.78 -20.03
CA ASP A 556 10.80 -14.07 -20.05
C ASP A 556 10.93 -14.69 -18.65
N THR A 557 11.18 -13.87 -17.63
CA THR A 557 11.31 -14.31 -16.23
C THR A 557 10.04 -14.07 -15.41
N GLY A 558 9.11 -13.25 -15.91
CA GLY A 558 7.92 -12.83 -15.18
C GLY A 558 8.22 -11.88 -14.00
N LEU A 559 9.34 -11.15 -14.05
CA LEU A 559 9.83 -10.35 -12.92
C LEU A 559 9.95 -8.87 -13.29
N TRP A 560 9.67 -8.02 -12.31
CA TRP A 560 10.10 -6.62 -12.34
C TRP A 560 11.56 -6.52 -11.88
N VAL A 561 12.43 -5.92 -12.69
CA VAL A 561 13.86 -5.75 -12.41
C VAL A 561 14.28 -4.27 -12.47
N PRO A 562 15.31 -3.85 -11.72
CA PRO A 562 15.88 -2.52 -11.86
C PRO A 562 16.37 -2.23 -13.28
N THR A 563 16.20 -0.98 -13.71
CA THR A 563 16.86 -0.42 -14.92
C THR A 563 18.25 0.11 -14.56
N VAL A 564 18.98 0.65 -15.54
CA VAL A 564 20.27 1.33 -15.31
C VAL A 564 20.13 2.47 -14.30
N ASP A 565 19.06 3.26 -14.41
CA ASP A 565 18.77 4.34 -13.45
C ASP A 565 18.40 3.79 -12.06
N GLY A 566 17.62 2.71 -12.03
CA GLY A 566 17.31 1.98 -10.80
C GLY A 566 18.58 1.51 -10.08
N GLU A 567 19.53 0.94 -10.82
CA GLU A 567 20.84 0.54 -10.30
C GLU A 567 21.67 1.75 -9.84
N ALA A 568 21.66 2.85 -10.60
CA ALA A 568 22.35 4.08 -10.24
C ALA A 568 21.82 4.66 -8.90
N VAL A 569 20.51 4.59 -8.65
CA VAL A 569 19.91 4.99 -7.38
C VAL A 569 20.32 4.05 -6.25
N ILE A 570 20.33 2.73 -6.48
CA ILE A 570 20.78 1.75 -5.50
C ILE A 570 22.25 1.99 -5.13
N ASN A 571 23.10 2.26 -6.13
CA ASN A 571 24.52 2.57 -5.91
C ASN A 571 24.68 3.85 -5.07
N ARG A 572 23.87 4.90 -5.29
CA ARG A 572 23.88 6.10 -4.43
C ARG A 572 23.46 5.78 -3.00
N PHE A 573 22.44 4.94 -2.81
CA PHE A 573 22.00 4.50 -1.47
C PHE A 573 23.09 3.71 -0.74
N ARG A 574 23.80 2.84 -1.46
CA ARG A 574 24.94 2.10 -0.94
C ARG A 574 26.21 2.97 -0.82
N GLY A 575 26.22 4.18 -1.38
CA GLY A 575 27.45 5.01 -1.40
C GLY A 575 28.54 4.39 -2.28
N GLU A 576 28.13 3.59 -3.25
CA GLU A 576 28.96 2.95 -4.29
C GLU A 576 28.90 3.75 -5.60
N TYR A 577 28.20 4.89 -5.61
CA TYR A 577 28.12 5.80 -6.75
C TYR A 577 29.35 6.72 -6.77
N SER A 578 30.17 6.58 -7.82
CA SER A 578 31.43 7.32 -8.02
C SER A 578 31.37 8.23 -9.23
#